data_AF-A0A256Y4U6-F1
#
_entry.id   AF-A0A256Y4U6-F1
#
_cell.length_a   1.000
_cell.length_b   1.000
_cell.length_c   1.000
_cell.angle_alpha   90.00
_cell.angle_beta   90.00
_cell.angle_gamma   90.00
#
_symmetry.space_group_name_H-M   'P 1'
#
loop_
_entity.id
_entity.type
_entity.pdbx_description
1 polymer ?
#
loop_
_entity_poly.entity_id
_entity_poly.type
_entity_poly.pdbx_seq_one_letter_code
_entity_poly.pdbx_strand_id
1 'polypeptide(L)'
;MYINYLTKVFFIMTFEDIDKLCKLARIDLTKEERQKFSKEINEVILMFDELDEVNTGKIEPSFDIFDIKDKYRDDKIVEFTRTDLLFENIKYKKDNYIIGPKVFE
;
A
#
# COMPACT_ATOMS: atom_id res chain seq x y z
N MET A 1 28.88 -18.74 18.96
CA MET A 1 28.10 -18.32 20.14
C MET A 1 26.64 -18.43 19.75
N TYR A 2 25.87 -19.30 20.42
CA TYR A 2 24.53 -19.76 19.98
C TYR A 2 23.43 -18.76 20.34
N ILE A 3 22.85 -18.09 19.33
CA ILE A 3 21.56 -17.34 19.36
C ILE A 3 21.08 -17.29 17.88
N ASN A 4 19.85 -17.63 17.46
CA ASN A 4 18.79 -18.44 18.06
C ASN A 4 18.06 -19.18 16.91
N TYR A 5 17.83 -20.50 17.03
CA TYR A 5 17.07 -21.29 16.03
C TYR A 5 15.70 -21.80 16.53
N LEU A 6 15.26 -21.36 17.72
CA LEU A 6 14.09 -21.91 18.42
C LEU A 6 12.88 -20.97 18.51
N THR A 7 12.89 -19.87 17.76
CA THR A 7 11.76 -18.93 17.67
C THR A 7 11.56 -18.44 16.23
N LYS A 8 11.38 -19.35 15.26
CA LYS A 8 10.58 -18.99 14.07
C LYS A 8 9.12 -18.97 14.53
N VAL A 9 8.74 -17.88 15.18
CA VAL A 9 7.34 -17.58 15.47
C VAL A 9 6.68 -17.41 14.11
N PHE A 10 5.91 -18.41 13.67
CA PHE A 10 5.13 -18.33 12.45
C PHE A 10 4.27 -17.07 12.52
N PHE A 11 4.60 -16.06 11.71
CA PHE A 11 3.85 -14.80 11.67
C PHE A 11 2.54 -15.05 10.96
N ILE A 12 1.53 -15.44 11.73
CA ILE A 12 0.17 -15.65 11.27
C ILE A 12 -0.63 -14.41 11.63
N MET A 13 -1.15 -13.70 10.62
CA MET A 13 -2.03 -12.57 10.84
C MET A 13 -3.35 -13.02 11.47
N THR A 14 -3.73 -12.36 12.55
CA THR A 14 -5.01 -12.61 13.21
C THR A 14 -6.16 -11.93 12.45
N PHE A 15 -7.40 -12.26 12.81
CA PHE A 15 -8.57 -11.50 12.32
C PHE A 15 -8.51 -10.02 12.70
N GLU A 16 -7.88 -9.65 13.82
CA GLU A 16 -7.71 -8.24 14.21
C GLU A 16 -6.72 -7.51 13.30
N ASP A 17 -5.67 -8.21 12.82
CA ASP A 17 -4.67 -7.65 11.92
C ASP A 17 -5.21 -7.48 10.50
N ILE A 18 -6.03 -8.44 10.04
CA ILE A 18 -6.82 -8.29 8.81
C ILE A 18 -7.75 -7.07 8.91
N ASP A 19 -8.43 -6.87 10.04
CA ASP A 19 -9.33 -5.73 10.23
C ASP A 19 -8.58 -4.38 10.24
N LYS A 20 -7.39 -4.33 10.87
CA LYS A 20 -6.50 -3.16 10.81
C LYS A 20 -6.04 -2.88 9.37
N LEU A 21 -5.62 -3.92 8.64
CA LEU A 21 -5.17 -3.81 7.26
C LEU A 21 -6.29 -3.29 6.34
N CYS A 22 -7.49 -3.86 6.43
CA CYS A 22 -8.68 -3.42 5.71
C CYS A 22 -9.02 -1.94 6.00
N LYS A 23 -8.96 -1.52 7.27
CA LYS A 23 -9.18 -0.13 7.68
C LYS A 23 -8.14 0.83 7.08
N LEU A 24 -6.86 0.44 7.06
CA LEU A 24 -5.78 1.23 6.46
C LEU A 24 -5.93 1.33 4.92
N ALA A 25 -6.28 0.22 4.27
CA ALA A 25 -6.50 0.14 2.82
C ALA A 25 -7.83 0.75 2.36
N ARG A 26 -8.75 1.08 3.28
CA ARG A 26 -10.14 1.52 3.02
C ARG A 26 -10.94 0.49 2.21
N ILE A 27 -10.76 -0.79 2.54
CA ILE A 27 -11.47 -1.93 1.94
C ILE A 27 -12.45 -2.50 2.96
N ASP A 28 -13.74 -2.47 2.63
CA ASP A 28 -14.77 -3.18 3.39
C ASP A 28 -14.87 -4.62 2.88
N LEU A 29 -14.84 -5.61 3.79
CA LEU A 29 -14.99 -7.03 3.47
C LEU A 29 -16.21 -7.61 4.19
N THR A 30 -16.95 -8.49 3.50
CA THR A 30 -17.92 -9.37 4.14
C THR A 30 -17.24 -10.37 5.08
N LYS A 31 -18.02 -11.06 5.91
CA LYS A 31 -17.49 -12.04 6.87
C LYS A 31 -16.86 -13.25 6.14
N GLU A 32 -17.49 -13.66 5.05
CA GLU A 32 -17.11 -14.77 4.19
C GLU A 32 -15.78 -14.45 3.45
N GLU A 33 -15.69 -13.25 2.86
CA GLU A 33 -14.45 -12.75 2.26
C GLU A 33 -13.32 -12.62 3.28
N ARG A 34 -13.61 -12.12 4.49
CA ARG A 34 -12.62 -12.00 5.55
C ARG A 34 -12.06 -13.34 5.99
N GLN A 35 -12.89 -14.39 6.08
CA GLN A 35 -12.43 -15.75 6.35
C GLN A 35 -11.55 -16.30 5.23
N LYS A 36 -11.95 -16.09 3.98
CA LYS A 36 -11.19 -16.51 2.80
C LYS A 36 -9.83 -15.80 2.72
N PHE A 37 -9.84 -14.46 2.69
CA PHE A 37 -8.62 -13.66 2.52
C PHE A 37 -7.68 -13.77 3.72
N SER A 38 -8.18 -14.01 4.94
CA SER A 38 -7.31 -14.33 6.09
C SER A 38 -6.46 -15.58 5.82
N LYS A 39 -7.02 -16.63 5.20
CA LYS A 39 -6.25 -17.82 4.81
C LYS A 39 -5.27 -17.51 3.67
N GLU A 40 -5.74 -16.88 2.60
CA GLU A 40 -4.93 -16.61 1.40
C GLU A 40 -3.76 -15.64 1.69
N ILE A 41 -3.96 -14.61 2.51
CA ILE A 41 -2.89 -13.67 2.89
C ILE A 41 -1.84 -14.38 3.76
N ASN A 42 -2.26 -15.25 4.69
CA ASN A 42 -1.32 -16.06 5.46
C ASN A 42 -0.51 -17.02 4.56
N GLU A 43 -1.13 -17.67 3.58
CA GLU A 43 -0.41 -18.50 2.60
C GLU A 43 0.62 -17.68 1.78
N VAL A 44 0.28 -16.45 1.39
CA VAL A 44 1.22 -15.55 0.70
C VAL A 44 2.37 -15.12 1.61
N ILE A 45 2.12 -14.79 2.88
CA ILE A 45 3.17 -14.43 3.85
C ILE A 45 4.16 -15.59 4.03
N LEU A 46 3.66 -16.83 4.14
CA LEU A 46 4.51 -18.03 4.29
C LEU A 46 5.36 -18.36 3.06
N MET A 47 5.03 -17.82 1.89
CA MET A 47 5.90 -17.88 0.71
C MET A 47 7.05 -16.85 0.79
N PHE A 48 6.84 -15.71 1.46
CA PHE A 48 7.90 -14.71 1.66
C PHE A 48 8.95 -15.14 2.70
N ASP A 49 8.61 -16.05 3.62
CA ASP A 49 9.51 -16.71 4.57
C ASP A 49 10.74 -17.36 3.91
N GLU A 50 10.69 -17.70 2.61
CA GLU A 50 11.80 -18.25 1.83
C GLU A 50 12.91 -17.19 1.58
N LEU A 51 12.57 -15.90 1.57
CA LEU A 51 13.52 -14.82 1.36
C LEU A 51 14.44 -14.59 2.57
N ASP A 52 13.97 -14.91 3.78
CA ASP A 52 14.75 -14.79 5.03
C ASP A 52 15.96 -15.76 5.08
N GLU A 53 15.97 -16.81 4.24
CA GLU A 53 17.10 -17.73 4.12
C GLU A 53 18.30 -17.09 3.38
N VAL A 54 18.07 -15.98 2.66
CA VAL A 54 19.09 -15.28 1.87
C VAL A 54 19.75 -14.17 2.70
N ASN A 55 21.05 -14.29 2.96
CA ASN A 55 21.78 -13.27 3.71
C ASN A 55 22.00 -11.99 2.89
N THR A 56 21.22 -10.95 3.19
CA THR A 56 21.29 -9.63 2.56
C THR A 56 22.10 -8.58 3.35
N GLY A 57 22.67 -8.92 4.52
CA GLY A 57 23.28 -7.96 5.45
C GLY A 57 24.59 -7.27 5.00
N LYS A 58 24.95 -7.40 3.71
CA LYS A 58 26.10 -6.74 3.06
C LYS A 58 25.77 -6.15 1.68
N ILE A 59 24.50 -6.15 1.28
CA ILE A 59 24.03 -5.57 0.02
C ILE A 59 23.05 -4.44 0.32
N GLU A 60 23.18 -3.34 -0.40
CA GLU A 60 22.24 -2.22 -0.28
C GLU A 60 20.91 -2.57 -0.98
N PRO A 61 19.76 -2.06 -0.49
CA PRO A 61 18.48 -2.22 -1.18
C PRO A 61 18.49 -1.59 -2.57
N SER A 62 17.87 -2.27 -3.54
CA SER A 62 17.68 -1.75 -4.90
C SER A 62 16.34 -1.01 -5.00
N PHE A 63 16.39 0.32 -5.15
CA PHE A 63 15.20 1.16 -5.31
C PHE A 63 14.83 1.39 -6.78
N ASP A 64 15.84 1.66 -7.62
CA ASP A 64 15.71 1.88 -9.06
C ASP A 64 16.69 0.99 -9.83
N ILE A 65 16.27 0.52 -11.00
CA ILE A 65 17.10 -0.31 -11.90
C ILE A 65 18.16 0.55 -12.63
N PHE A 66 17.97 1.87 -12.64
CA PHE A 66 18.86 2.84 -13.27
C PHE A 66 19.47 3.77 -12.23
N ASP A 67 20.67 4.30 -12.51
CA ASP A 67 21.27 5.42 -11.77
C ASP A 67 20.51 6.73 -12.10
N ILE A 68 19.34 6.90 -11.49
CA ILE A 68 18.49 8.08 -11.68
C ILE A 68 19.04 9.22 -10.82
N LYS A 69 19.65 10.20 -11.48
CA LYS A 69 19.99 11.48 -10.88
C LYS A 69 18.75 12.36 -10.74
N ASP A 70 18.72 13.18 -9.69
CA ASP A 70 17.64 14.14 -9.42
C ASP A 70 17.23 14.92 -10.67
N LYS A 71 15.94 14.84 -11.02
CA LYS A 71 15.33 15.60 -12.12
C LYS A 71 14.46 16.71 -11.55
N TYR A 72 15.03 17.90 -11.45
CA TYR A 72 14.28 19.10 -11.07
C TYR A 72 13.40 19.59 -12.23
N ARG A 73 12.21 20.09 -11.88
CA ARG A 73 11.34 20.84 -12.80
C ARG A 73 11.78 22.30 -12.79
N ASP A 74 11.94 22.91 -13.97
CA ASP A 74 12.11 24.36 -14.11
C ASP A 74 11.00 25.12 -13.39
N ASP A 75 11.34 26.15 -12.61
CA ASP A 75 10.33 27.01 -11.98
C ASP A 75 9.77 28.04 -12.95
N LYS A 76 8.91 27.54 -13.85
CA LYS A 76 8.18 28.31 -14.85
C LYS A 76 6.68 28.10 -14.66
N ILE A 77 5.90 29.15 -14.87
CA ILE A 77 4.43 29.08 -14.89
C ILE A 77 4.02 28.29 -16.12
N VAL A 78 3.13 27.32 -15.93
CA VAL A 78 2.47 26.56 -17.00
C VAL A 78 0.97 26.83 -16.87
N GLU A 79 0.37 27.43 -17.91
CA GLU A 79 -1.06 27.71 -17.92
C GLU A 79 -1.85 26.43 -18.20
N PHE A 80 -2.80 26.11 -17.32
CA PHE A 80 -3.69 24.97 -17.50
C PHE A 80 -4.97 25.42 -18.22
N THR A 81 -5.05 25.10 -19.52
CA THR A 81 -6.13 25.58 -20.40
C THR A 81 -7.32 24.62 -20.53
N ARG A 82 -7.25 23.42 -19.93
CA ARG A 82 -8.24 22.34 -20.07
C ARG A 82 -9.16 22.17 -18.85
N THR A 83 -9.68 23.29 -18.36
CA THR A 83 -10.62 23.35 -17.24
C THR A 83 -11.89 22.51 -17.47
N ASP A 84 -12.26 22.30 -18.74
CA ASP A 84 -13.34 21.41 -19.17
C ASP A 84 -13.16 19.95 -18.71
N LEU A 85 -11.92 19.45 -18.72
CA LEU A 85 -11.59 18.07 -18.35
C LEU A 85 -11.65 17.81 -16.83
N LEU A 86 -11.45 18.83 -16.00
CA LEU A 86 -11.31 18.67 -14.54
C LEU A 86 -12.50 17.96 -13.89
N PHE A 87 -13.70 18.13 -14.45
CA PHE A 87 -14.94 17.63 -13.89
C PHE A 87 -15.64 16.58 -14.76
N GLU A 88 -15.00 16.09 -15.82
CA GLU A 88 -15.59 15.13 -16.76
C GLU A 88 -15.96 13.81 -16.05
N ASN A 89 -15.02 13.25 -15.29
CA ASN A 89 -15.18 11.98 -14.56
C ASN A 89 -15.74 12.16 -13.13
N ILE A 90 -16.21 13.35 -12.76
CA ILE A 90 -16.60 13.66 -11.38
C ILE A 90 -18.11 13.48 -11.17
N LYS A 91 -18.46 12.38 -10.48
CA LYS A 91 -19.84 11.97 -10.17
C LYS A 91 -20.63 13.00 -9.36
N TYR A 92 -20.00 13.65 -8.38
CA TYR A 92 -20.64 14.62 -7.50
C TYR A 92 -19.90 15.96 -7.59
N LYS A 93 -20.49 16.91 -8.31
CA LYS A 93 -19.96 18.25 -8.52
C LYS A 93 -21.05 19.30 -8.37
N LYS A 94 -20.66 20.49 -7.94
CA LYS A 94 -21.52 21.69 -7.93
C LYS A 94 -20.65 22.89 -8.20
N ASP A 95 -21.05 23.70 -9.18
CA ASP A 95 -20.25 24.83 -9.67
C ASP A 95 -18.83 24.34 -9.99
N ASN A 96 -17.79 24.97 -9.44
CA ASN A 96 -16.38 24.55 -9.60
C ASN A 96 -15.86 23.67 -8.43
N TYR A 97 -16.73 22.96 -7.71
CA TYR A 97 -16.37 22.15 -6.54
C TYR A 97 -16.69 20.68 -6.70
N ILE A 98 -15.78 19.83 -6.20
CA ILE A 98 -16.00 18.40 -5.97
C ILE A 98 -16.74 18.23 -4.65
N ILE A 99 -17.86 17.51 -4.63
CA ILE A 99 -18.61 17.23 -3.41
C ILE A 99 -18.24 15.84 -2.90
N GLY A 100 -17.53 15.81 -1.77
CA GLY A 100 -17.30 14.60 -0.98
C GLY A 100 -18.23 14.49 0.23
N PRO A 101 -18.16 13.38 0.99
CA PRO A 101 -18.74 13.30 2.33
C PRO A 101 -18.19 14.43 3.22
N LYS A 102 -19.01 14.92 4.15
CA LYS A 102 -18.50 15.84 5.19
C LYS A 102 -17.50 15.09 6.06
N VAL A 103 -16.29 15.64 6.17
CA VAL A 103 -15.31 15.19 7.16
C VAL A 103 -15.69 15.82 8.50
N PHE A 104 -15.86 14.97 9.50
CA PHE A 104 -15.95 15.34 10.91
C PHE A 104 -14.72 14.74 11.61
N GLU A 105 -14.25 15.42 12.65
CA GLU A 105 -13.14 15.00 13.51
C GLU A 105 -13.68 14.33 14.79
#